data_AF-A0A957JX07-F1
#
_entry.id   AF-A0A957JX07-F1
#
_cell.length_a   1.000
_cell.length_b   1.000
_cell.length_c   1.000
_cell.angle_alpha   90.00
_cell.angle_beta   90.00
_cell.angle_gamma   90.00
#
_symmetry.space_group_name_H-M   'P 1'
#
loop_
_entity.id
_entity.type
_entity.pdbx_description
1 polymer ?
#
loop_
_entity_poly.entity_id
_entity_poly.type
_entity_poly.pdbx_seq_one_letter_code
_entity_poly.pdbx_strand_id
1 'polypeptide(L)'
;MTLAANLLFIFPVTFVVLGFWLWRSQRWQLPASRQWLLALLLFAAWSTVLFSYALDSEANFLTTFRWRVLSNYLLSGALLAMAWTTGRYLSVPHKRLALPLGAGAILLLAAFLVDPSTLWPNLFDTVRLASQDVKQFDVWGAIWGATLFLPVFAAWIMVQQALRQLPDSVSSNQLRFWRLVLLLALAGCVPGLIRQPGQIFWSLSAAILFLAAGLLGSNVLGNSGLPEIRLVYRRIARLLLTVLPVLALTFLAIWIVVRTELGVQLTANNFGLAVTAALMSVAVVFSSQLFASLLSWLARRRRQPERQLAPLEWHDDMLDLQPLGQAMLTTVQQTLDTEDVWLALTDDGPAGRLLLRPLAHTAAAQLETSALAADSPLARQWRDQAGPLVQGDIFHLLDFREMSGAEQNQVKSWSRSVYIPLH
;
A
#
# COMPACT_ATOMS: atom_id res chain seq x y z
N MET A 1 2.62 -32.43 8.77
CA MET A 1 2.31 -30.99 8.58
C MET A 1 2.36 -30.69 7.09
N THR A 2 1.27 -30.22 6.48
CA THR A 2 1.21 -29.98 5.03
C THR A 2 1.94 -28.69 4.65
N LEU A 3 2.47 -28.60 3.41
CA LEU A 3 3.16 -27.41 2.90
C LEU A 3 2.30 -26.14 3.01
N ALA A 4 0.97 -26.27 2.87
CA ALA A 4 0.01 -25.19 3.08
C ALA A 4 0.00 -24.65 4.52
N ALA A 5 0.15 -25.52 5.53
CA ALA A 5 0.24 -25.10 6.93
C ALA A 5 1.53 -24.30 7.21
N ASN A 6 2.64 -24.66 6.57
CA ASN A 6 3.90 -23.90 6.68
C ASN A 6 3.80 -22.52 6.03
N LEU A 7 3.13 -22.40 4.88
CA LEU A 7 2.87 -21.11 4.23
C LEU A 7 1.99 -20.21 5.09
N LEU A 8 0.99 -20.77 5.77
CA LEU A 8 0.12 -20.01 6.67
C LEU A 8 0.88 -19.39 7.85
N PHE A 9 1.98 -20.01 8.29
CA PHE A 9 2.82 -19.50 9.38
C PHE A 9 3.62 -18.24 8.99
N ILE A 10 3.91 -18.06 7.71
CA ILE A 10 4.71 -16.93 7.21
C ILE A 10 3.91 -15.63 7.26
N PHE A 11 2.60 -15.66 7.01
CA PHE A 11 1.75 -14.46 6.97
C PHE A 11 1.77 -13.61 8.25
N PRO A 12 1.50 -14.16 9.46
CA PRO A 12 1.47 -13.35 10.69
C PRO A 12 2.83 -12.71 10.96
N VAL A 13 3.92 -13.47 10.78
CA VAL A 13 5.29 -12.96 10.92
C VAL A 13 5.55 -11.84 9.93
N THR A 14 5.12 -11.99 8.67
CA THR A 14 5.34 -10.95 7.65
C THR A 14 4.59 -9.65 7.99
N PHE A 15 3.34 -9.73 8.46
CA PHE A 15 2.61 -8.55 8.91
C PHE A 15 3.27 -7.85 10.12
N VAL A 16 3.79 -8.62 11.08
CA VAL A 16 4.54 -8.08 12.22
C VAL A 16 5.84 -7.41 11.77
N VAL A 17 6.60 -8.04 10.86
CA VAL A 17 7.82 -7.47 10.29
C VAL A 17 7.53 -6.16 9.56
N LEU A 18 6.43 -6.08 8.81
CA LEU A 18 6.00 -4.84 8.15
C LEU A 18 5.66 -3.74 9.17
N GLY A 19 4.96 -4.10 10.26
CA GLY A 19 4.67 -3.19 11.35
C GLY A 19 5.95 -2.67 12.02
N PHE A 20 6.90 -3.55 12.30
CA PHE A 20 8.20 -3.19 12.87
C PHE A 20 9.03 -2.30 11.93
N TRP A 21 9.04 -2.60 10.63
CA TRP A 21 9.71 -1.79 9.63
C TRP A 21 9.14 -0.37 9.56
N LEU A 22 7.80 -0.24 9.55
CA LEU A 22 7.12 1.06 9.57
C LEU A 22 7.40 1.83 10.85
N TRP A 23 7.44 1.14 11.99
CA TRP A 23 7.80 1.74 13.27
C TRP A 23 9.25 2.26 13.27
N ARG A 24 10.19 1.47 12.70
CA ARG A 24 11.62 1.82 12.64
C ARG A 24 11.93 2.96 11.67
N SER A 25 11.14 3.17 10.62
CA SER A 25 11.39 4.21 9.61
C SER A 25 11.21 5.66 10.09
N GLN A 26 11.08 5.89 11.41
CA GLN A 26 10.86 7.19 12.07
C GLN A 26 9.60 7.97 11.64
N ARG A 27 8.87 7.51 10.61
CA ARG A 27 7.57 8.06 10.17
C ARG A 27 6.39 7.64 11.05
N TRP A 28 6.65 7.03 12.21
CA TRP A 28 5.62 6.67 13.21
C TRP A 28 4.96 7.92 13.85
N GLN A 29 5.59 9.08 13.74
CA GLN A 29 5.04 10.34 14.22
C GLN A 29 3.78 10.75 13.44
N LEU A 30 3.62 10.28 12.20
CA LEU A 30 2.41 10.50 11.43
C LEU A 30 1.23 9.69 12.03
N PRO A 31 0.08 10.32 12.33
CA PRO A 31 -1.09 9.64 12.87
C PRO A 31 -1.56 8.47 12.00
N ALA A 32 -1.43 8.59 10.68
CA ALA A 32 -1.78 7.53 9.73
C ALA A 32 -0.94 6.27 9.93
N SER A 33 0.36 6.40 10.23
CA SER A 33 1.26 5.25 10.45
C SER A 33 0.84 4.42 11.66
N ARG A 34 0.34 5.07 12.73
CA ARG A 34 -0.13 4.36 13.94
C ARG A 34 -1.39 3.54 13.67
N GLN A 35 -2.31 4.09 12.88
CA GLN A 35 -3.54 3.39 12.49
C GLN A 35 -3.25 2.25 11.52
N TRP A 36 -2.29 2.45 10.62
CA TRP A 36 -1.82 1.41 9.72
C TRP A 36 -1.14 0.27 10.48
N LEU A 37 -0.32 0.58 11.50
CA LEU A 37 0.27 -0.41 12.39
C LEU A 37 -0.82 -1.26 13.07
N LEU A 38 -1.90 -0.63 13.56
CA LEU A 38 -3.04 -1.36 14.11
C LEU A 38 -3.68 -2.29 13.07
N ALA A 39 -3.88 -1.82 11.84
CA ALA A 39 -4.40 -2.66 10.75
C ALA A 39 -3.50 -3.88 10.49
N LEU A 40 -2.17 -3.69 10.42
CA LEU A 40 -1.20 -4.77 10.23
C LEU A 40 -1.21 -5.76 11.39
N LEU A 41 -1.30 -5.30 12.64
CA LEU A 41 -1.38 -6.18 13.81
C LEU A 41 -2.68 -6.99 13.84
N LEU A 42 -3.80 -6.38 13.44
CA LEU A 42 -5.08 -7.10 13.30
C LEU A 42 -5.04 -8.12 12.17
N PHE A 43 -4.39 -7.81 11.04
CA PHE A 43 -4.13 -8.78 9.98
C PHE A 43 -3.20 -9.92 10.44
N ALA A 44 -2.18 -9.62 11.23
CA ALA A 44 -1.32 -10.63 11.83
C ALA A 44 -2.14 -11.58 12.70
N ALA A 45 -2.90 -11.05 13.66
CA ALA A 45 -3.78 -11.83 14.52
C ALA A 45 -4.81 -12.65 13.72
N TRP A 46 -5.45 -12.03 12.73
CA TRP A 46 -6.38 -12.70 11.81
C TRP A 46 -5.72 -13.91 11.13
N SER A 47 -4.52 -13.71 10.57
CA SER A 47 -3.79 -14.75 9.85
C SER A 47 -3.29 -15.88 10.76
N THR A 48 -2.99 -15.60 12.03
CA THR A 48 -2.70 -16.65 13.03
C THR A 48 -3.91 -17.56 13.21
N VAL A 49 -5.13 -17.02 13.23
CA VAL A 49 -6.34 -17.82 13.36
C VAL A 49 -6.60 -18.69 12.11
N LEU A 50 -6.11 -18.30 10.93
CA LEU A 50 -6.20 -19.14 9.73
C LEU A 50 -5.50 -20.50 9.90
N PHE A 51 -4.50 -20.58 10.79
CA PHE A 51 -3.82 -21.84 11.10
C PHE A 51 -4.76 -22.89 11.68
N SER A 52 -5.78 -22.46 12.45
CA SER A 52 -6.80 -23.38 12.98
C SER A 52 -7.59 -24.11 11.88
N TYR A 53 -7.66 -23.56 10.67
CA TYR A 53 -8.32 -24.20 9.53
C TYR A 53 -7.44 -25.24 8.84
N ALA A 54 -6.11 -25.16 8.99
CA ALA A 54 -5.17 -26.07 8.36
C ALA A 54 -4.76 -27.23 9.28
N LEU A 55 -4.97 -27.09 10.58
CA LEU A 55 -4.57 -28.12 11.54
C LEU A 55 -5.45 -29.37 11.51
N ASP A 56 -6.67 -29.32 10.97
CA ASP A 56 -7.62 -30.45 10.77
C ASP A 56 -7.75 -31.46 11.93
N SER A 57 -7.27 -31.11 13.13
CA SER A 57 -6.99 -32.08 14.19
C SER A 57 -8.05 -31.97 15.26
N GLU A 58 -9.04 -32.86 15.21
CA GLU A 58 -9.88 -33.36 16.32
C GLU A 58 -10.49 -32.35 17.31
N ALA A 59 -10.36 -31.04 17.04
CA ALA A 59 -10.74 -30.00 17.95
C ALA A 59 -12.26 -29.95 18.00
N ASN A 60 -12.81 -29.87 19.21
CA ASN A 60 -14.24 -29.73 19.46
C ASN A 60 -14.82 -28.67 18.51
N PHE A 61 -15.87 -29.03 17.77
CA PHE A 61 -16.56 -28.19 16.79
C PHE A 61 -16.80 -26.77 17.32
N LEU A 62 -17.18 -26.64 18.60
CA LEU A 62 -17.46 -25.38 19.25
C LEU A 62 -16.22 -24.45 19.30
N THR A 63 -15.05 -25.01 19.62
CA THR A 63 -13.79 -24.28 19.68
C THR A 63 -13.39 -23.79 18.31
N THR A 64 -13.45 -24.67 17.31
CA THR A 64 -13.17 -24.30 15.92
C THR A 64 -14.10 -23.19 15.46
N PHE A 65 -15.41 -23.32 15.70
CA PHE A 65 -16.41 -22.32 15.34
C PHE A 65 -16.13 -20.95 15.97
N ARG A 66 -15.84 -20.88 17.27
CA ARG A 66 -15.49 -19.62 17.96
C ARG A 66 -14.24 -18.97 17.39
N TRP A 67 -13.22 -19.75 17.05
CA TRP A 67 -12.03 -19.22 16.37
C TRP A 67 -12.38 -18.62 15.00
N ARG A 68 -13.26 -19.26 14.22
CA ARG A 68 -13.69 -18.71 12.92
C ARG A 68 -14.39 -17.37 13.09
N VAL A 69 -15.27 -17.27 14.07
CA VAL A 69 -15.99 -16.04 14.38
C VAL A 69 -15.05 -14.94 14.87
N LEU A 70 -14.11 -15.25 15.76
CA LEU A 70 -13.07 -14.30 16.17
C LEU A 70 -12.24 -13.81 14.97
N SER A 71 -11.83 -14.71 14.09
CA SER A 71 -11.10 -14.37 12.87
C SER A 71 -11.91 -13.41 11.97
N ASN A 72 -13.21 -13.60 11.88
CA ASN A 72 -14.09 -12.71 11.13
C ASN A 72 -14.10 -11.29 11.69
N TYR A 73 -14.14 -11.13 13.02
CA TYR A 73 -14.06 -9.81 13.67
C TYR A 73 -12.68 -9.17 13.55
N LEU A 74 -11.60 -9.95 13.67
CA LEU A 74 -10.24 -9.46 13.48
C LEU A 74 -10.05 -8.91 12.06
N LEU A 75 -10.58 -9.60 11.05
CA LEU A 75 -10.54 -9.14 9.67
C LEU A 75 -11.33 -7.84 9.48
N SER A 76 -12.59 -7.78 9.95
CA SER A 76 -13.41 -6.57 9.85
C SER A 76 -12.76 -5.39 10.58
N GLY A 77 -12.15 -5.63 11.75
CA GLY A 77 -11.38 -4.63 12.48
C GLY A 77 -10.16 -4.14 11.71
N ALA A 78 -9.41 -5.03 11.06
CA ALA A 78 -8.25 -4.66 10.23
C ALA A 78 -8.66 -3.77 9.05
N LEU A 79 -9.77 -4.10 8.39
CA LEU A 79 -10.32 -3.33 7.27
C LEU A 79 -10.87 -1.96 7.71
N LEU A 80 -11.50 -1.90 8.88
CA LEU A 80 -11.93 -0.64 9.49
C LEU A 80 -10.72 0.25 9.82
N ALA A 81 -9.65 -0.31 10.41
CA ALA A 81 -8.42 0.40 10.70
C ALA A 81 -7.72 0.91 9.42
N MET A 82 -7.74 0.13 8.34
CA MET A 82 -7.26 0.56 7.02
C MET A 82 -8.11 1.70 6.42
N ALA A 83 -9.43 1.61 6.50
CA ALA A 83 -10.33 2.67 6.06
C ALA A 83 -10.11 3.95 6.89
N TRP A 84 -9.88 3.81 8.19
CA TRP A 84 -9.54 4.93 9.07
C TRP A 84 -8.20 5.57 8.69
N THR A 85 -7.18 4.74 8.45
CA THR A 85 -5.86 5.17 7.95
C THR A 85 -6.03 6.00 6.67
N THR A 86 -6.89 5.55 5.75
CA THR A 86 -7.20 6.28 4.50
C THR A 86 -7.75 7.68 4.78
N GLY A 87 -8.68 7.80 5.73
CA GLY A 87 -9.29 9.08 6.09
C GLY A 87 -8.34 10.07 6.77
N ARG A 88 -7.27 9.57 7.42
CA ARG A 88 -6.23 10.39 8.05
C ARG A 88 -5.08 10.72 7.11
N TYR A 89 -4.70 9.78 6.25
CA TYR A 89 -3.57 9.93 5.34
C TYR A 89 -3.82 10.95 4.23
N LEU A 90 -5.07 11.06 3.76
CA LEU A 90 -5.37 11.79 2.52
C LEU A 90 -5.79 13.25 2.71
N SER A 91 -5.72 13.80 3.93
CA SER A 91 -6.22 15.15 4.27
C SER A 91 -7.63 15.45 3.72
N VAL A 92 -8.42 14.40 3.44
CA VAL A 92 -9.77 14.52 2.92
C VAL A 92 -10.63 15.04 4.08
N PRO A 93 -11.57 15.99 3.85
CA PRO A 93 -12.38 16.56 4.92
C PRO A 93 -13.00 15.45 5.76
N HIS A 94 -12.55 15.31 7.01
CA HIS A 94 -12.86 14.17 7.90
C HIS A 94 -14.36 13.88 7.99
N LYS A 95 -15.19 14.91 7.85
CA LYS A 95 -16.66 14.84 7.89
C LYS A 95 -17.25 13.84 6.88
N ARG A 96 -16.62 13.63 5.71
CA ARG A 96 -17.14 12.72 4.67
C ARG A 96 -16.83 11.25 4.95
N LEU A 97 -15.69 10.95 5.59
CA LEU A 97 -15.26 9.57 5.90
C LEU A 97 -15.78 9.10 7.27
N ALA A 98 -16.12 10.05 8.15
CA ALA A 98 -16.65 9.76 9.48
C ALA A 98 -17.97 8.96 9.44
N LEU A 99 -18.88 9.28 8.51
CA LEU A 99 -20.16 8.60 8.38
C LEU A 99 -20.01 7.12 7.98
N PRO A 100 -19.29 6.75 6.89
CA PRO A 100 -19.12 5.35 6.54
C PRO A 100 -18.26 4.57 7.54
N LEU A 101 -17.27 5.19 8.20
CA LEU A 101 -16.53 4.54 9.30
C LEU A 101 -17.42 4.31 10.50
N GLY A 102 -18.24 5.30 10.88
CA GLY A 102 -19.22 5.18 11.96
C GLY A 102 -20.22 4.07 11.66
N ALA A 103 -20.78 4.05 10.45
CA ALA A 103 -21.66 2.97 9.99
C ALA A 103 -20.97 1.60 10.03
N GLY A 104 -19.72 1.51 9.55
CA GLY A 104 -18.92 0.29 9.63
C GLY A 104 -18.68 -0.20 11.06
N ALA A 105 -18.36 0.72 11.97
CA ALA A 105 -18.17 0.41 13.40
C ALA A 105 -19.48 -0.02 14.07
N ILE A 106 -20.60 0.66 13.76
CA ILE A 106 -21.93 0.29 14.25
C ILE A 106 -22.32 -1.11 13.73
N LEU A 107 -22.10 -1.39 12.45
CA LEU A 107 -22.35 -2.72 11.88
C LEU A 107 -21.46 -3.79 12.52
N LEU A 108 -20.20 -3.47 12.85
CA LEU A 108 -19.31 -4.40 13.53
C LEU A 108 -19.81 -4.72 14.94
N LEU A 109 -20.25 -3.69 15.67
CA LEU A 109 -20.88 -3.86 16.98
C LEU A 109 -22.17 -4.68 16.87
N ALA A 110 -23.03 -4.39 15.88
CA ALA A 110 -24.26 -5.14 15.64
C ALA A 110 -23.97 -6.61 15.29
N ALA A 111 -22.96 -6.86 14.45
CA ALA A 111 -22.51 -8.22 14.13
C ALA A 111 -22.00 -8.96 15.38
N PHE A 112 -21.35 -8.26 16.31
CA PHE A 112 -20.92 -8.84 17.59
C PHE A 112 -22.11 -9.14 18.52
N LEU A 113 -23.10 -8.24 18.60
CA LEU A 113 -24.29 -8.44 19.44
C LEU A 113 -25.20 -9.56 18.94
N VAL A 114 -25.29 -9.75 17.61
CA VAL A 114 -26.13 -10.80 16.98
C VAL A 114 -25.35 -12.11 16.80
N ASP A 115 -24.10 -12.17 17.24
CA ASP A 115 -23.23 -13.35 17.12
C ASP A 115 -23.84 -14.59 17.79
N PRO A 116 -24.19 -15.64 17.02
CA PRO A 116 -24.75 -16.86 17.60
C PRO A 116 -23.72 -17.66 18.43
N SER A 117 -22.43 -17.33 18.38
CA SER A 117 -21.34 -18.11 18.98
C SER A 117 -20.90 -17.67 20.38
N THR A 118 -21.12 -16.39 20.72
CA THR A 118 -20.55 -15.75 21.92
C THR A 118 -21.61 -15.32 22.91
N LEU A 119 -22.41 -14.31 22.56
CA LEU A 119 -23.28 -13.64 23.51
C LEU A 119 -24.64 -14.33 23.60
N TRP A 120 -25.37 -14.42 22.48
CA TRP A 120 -26.80 -14.78 22.51
C TRP A 120 -27.11 -15.89 21.47
N PRO A 121 -26.88 -17.17 21.83
CA PRO A 121 -27.33 -18.27 20.99
C PRO A 121 -28.86 -18.28 20.91
N ASN A 122 -29.41 -18.33 19.70
CA ASN A 122 -30.86 -18.31 19.41
C ASN A 122 -31.57 -17.05 19.94
N LEU A 123 -31.00 -15.87 19.65
CA LEU A 123 -31.58 -14.58 20.00
C LEU A 123 -33.03 -14.42 19.49
N PHE A 124 -33.31 -14.98 18.32
CA PHE A 124 -34.64 -15.03 17.74
C PHE A 124 -34.84 -16.33 16.95
N ASP A 125 -36.08 -16.80 16.90
CA ASP A 125 -36.50 -17.96 16.12
C ASP A 125 -36.41 -17.70 14.61
N THR A 126 -36.40 -18.78 13.82
CA THR A 126 -36.38 -18.70 12.35
C THR A 126 -37.54 -17.85 11.84
N VAL A 127 -37.23 -16.77 11.13
CA VAL A 127 -38.22 -15.84 10.57
C VAL A 127 -38.45 -16.17 9.11
N ARG A 128 -39.70 -16.27 8.67
CA ARG A 128 -40.03 -16.42 7.25
C ARG A 128 -40.05 -15.07 6.54
N LEU A 129 -39.17 -14.89 5.56
CA LEU A 129 -39.11 -13.68 4.73
C LEU A 129 -39.13 -14.09 3.25
N ALA A 130 -40.09 -13.57 2.49
CA ALA A 130 -40.28 -13.91 1.07
C ALA A 130 -40.27 -15.43 0.79
N SER A 131 -40.98 -16.21 1.62
CA SER A 131 -41.04 -17.69 1.59
C SER A 131 -39.74 -18.45 1.91
N GLN A 132 -38.67 -17.75 2.29
CA GLN A 132 -37.43 -18.35 2.76
C GLN A 132 -37.36 -18.30 4.29
N ASP A 133 -36.90 -19.39 4.88
CA ASP A 133 -36.63 -19.49 6.31
C ASP A 133 -35.28 -18.82 6.61
N VAL A 134 -35.32 -17.65 7.24
CA VAL A 134 -34.14 -16.85 7.61
C VAL A 134 -33.75 -17.17 9.05
N LYS A 135 -32.56 -17.72 9.25
CA LYS A 135 -32.03 -18.05 10.58
C LYS A 135 -31.21 -16.89 11.13
N GLN A 136 -31.00 -16.85 12.45
CA GLN A 136 -30.08 -15.89 13.08
C GLN A 136 -28.70 -15.87 12.43
N PHE A 137 -28.19 -17.03 12.04
CA PHE A 137 -26.89 -17.15 11.36
C PHE A 137 -26.86 -16.41 10.01
N ASP A 138 -27.96 -16.42 9.26
CA ASP A 138 -28.04 -15.74 7.96
C ASP A 138 -28.02 -14.22 8.14
N VAL A 139 -28.74 -13.72 9.15
CA VAL A 139 -28.74 -12.30 9.53
C VAL A 139 -27.36 -11.86 10.00
N TRP A 140 -26.74 -12.62 10.91
CA TRP A 140 -25.39 -12.36 11.38
C TRP A 140 -24.38 -12.36 10.23
N GLY A 141 -24.44 -13.35 9.33
CA GLY A 141 -23.58 -13.45 8.17
C GLY A 141 -23.73 -12.27 7.21
N ALA A 142 -24.95 -11.78 6.99
CA ALA A 142 -25.23 -10.60 6.17
C ALA A 142 -24.67 -9.32 6.79
N ILE A 143 -24.91 -9.09 8.09
CA ILE A 143 -24.38 -7.92 8.81
C ILE A 143 -22.84 -7.96 8.80
N TRP A 144 -22.25 -9.12 9.12
CA TRP A 144 -20.80 -9.28 9.09
C TRP A 144 -20.22 -9.06 7.68
N GLY A 145 -20.83 -9.64 6.64
CA GLY A 145 -20.41 -9.42 5.26
C GLY A 145 -20.37 -7.93 4.91
N ALA A 146 -21.40 -7.17 5.31
CA ALA A 146 -21.43 -5.73 5.13
C ALA A 146 -20.27 -5.00 5.85
N THR A 147 -19.85 -5.47 7.04
CA THR A 147 -18.70 -4.88 7.77
C THR A 147 -17.38 -5.01 7.03
N LEU A 148 -17.21 -6.02 6.16
CA LEU A 148 -15.99 -6.20 5.38
C LEU A 148 -15.91 -5.20 4.23
N PHE A 149 -16.99 -5.07 3.45
CA PHE A 149 -16.97 -4.27 2.22
C PHE A 149 -17.19 -2.79 2.47
N LEU A 150 -18.12 -2.42 3.36
CA LEU A 150 -18.57 -1.03 3.47
C LEU A 150 -17.43 -0.05 3.80
N PRO A 151 -16.56 -0.30 4.80
CA PRO A 151 -15.50 0.66 5.15
C PRO A 151 -14.47 0.82 4.02
N VAL A 152 -14.08 -0.29 3.40
CA VAL A 152 -13.07 -0.30 2.35
C VAL A 152 -13.62 0.31 1.05
N PHE A 153 -14.85 0.01 0.71
CA PHE A 153 -15.53 0.56 -0.46
C PHE A 153 -15.74 2.06 -0.32
N ALA A 154 -16.14 2.54 0.86
CA ALA A 154 -16.25 3.97 1.14
C ALA A 154 -14.89 4.67 1.04
N ALA A 155 -13.85 4.10 1.64
CA ALA A 155 -12.48 4.61 1.51
C ALA A 155 -12.04 4.67 0.04
N TRP A 156 -12.39 3.65 -0.76
CA TRP A 156 -12.08 3.61 -2.19
C TRP A 156 -12.80 4.69 -2.98
N ILE A 157 -14.10 4.91 -2.75
CA ILE A 157 -14.86 6.01 -3.38
C ILE A 157 -14.20 7.35 -3.05
N MET A 158 -13.78 7.56 -1.80
CA MET A 158 -13.16 8.82 -1.39
C MET A 158 -11.81 9.05 -2.03
N VAL A 159 -10.98 8.02 -2.16
CA VAL A 159 -9.73 8.09 -2.94
C VAL A 159 -10.02 8.44 -4.40
N GLN A 160 -11.05 7.84 -5.01
CA GLN A 160 -11.45 8.15 -6.38
C GLN A 160 -11.92 9.60 -6.53
N GLN A 161 -12.66 10.13 -5.54
CA GLN A 161 -13.08 11.53 -5.54
C GLN A 161 -11.88 12.47 -5.39
N ALA A 162 -10.94 12.18 -4.49
CA ALA A 162 -9.72 12.96 -4.32
C ALA A 162 -8.87 12.97 -5.60
N LEU A 163 -8.72 11.82 -6.26
CA LEU A 163 -8.01 11.69 -7.52
C LEU A 163 -8.64 12.48 -8.68
N ARG A 164 -9.96 12.75 -8.64
CA ARG A 164 -10.62 13.59 -9.65
C ARG A 164 -10.41 15.09 -9.43
N GLN A 165 -10.06 15.48 -8.20
CA GLN A 165 -9.89 16.88 -7.82
C GLN A 165 -8.42 17.34 -7.87
N LEU A 166 -7.48 16.41 -7.75
CA LEU A 166 -6.05 16.70 -7.78
C LEU A 166 -5.49 16.60 -9.22
N PRO A 167 -4.74 17.59 -9.71
CA PRO A 167 -3.96 17.46 -10.93
C PRO A 167 -2.84 16.42 -10.79
N ASP A 168 -2.16 16.09 -11.89
CA ASP A 168 -1.03 15.14 -11.89
C ASP A 168 0.12 15.67 -11.00
N SER A 169 0.17 15.21 -9.74
CA SER A 169 1.19 15.55 -8.73
C SER A 169 1.74 14.30 -8.02
N VAL A 170 2.77 14.45 -7.18
CA VAL A 170 3.31 13.33 -6.37
C VAL A 170 2.26 12.81 -5.39
N SER A 171 1.46 13.70 -4.81
CA SER A 171 0.31 13.31 -3.97
C SER A 171 -0.75 12.53 -4.76
N SER A 172 -0.98 12.87 -6.03
CA SER A 172 -1.84 12.08 -6.93
C SER A 172 -1.29 10.67 -7.18
N ASN A 173 0.04 10.52 -7.31
CA ASN A 173 0.65 9.20 -7.51
C ASN A 173 0.50 8.35 -6.24
N GLN A 174 0.74 8.92 -5.05
CA GLN A 174 0.49 8.24 -3.77
C GLN A 174 -0.97 7.79 -3.63
N LEU A 175 -1.93 8.64 -3.98
CA LEU A 175 -3.36 8.30 -4.02
C LEU A 175 -3.67 7.17 -5.01
N ARG A 176 -3.03 7.13 -6.18
CA ARG A 176 -3.19 6.04 -7.15
C ARG A 176 -2.69 4.72 -6.59
N PHE A 177 -1.56 4.72 -5.88
CA PHE A 177 -1.06 3.51 -5.19
C PHE A 177 -1.98 3.10 -4.04
N TRP A 178 -2.46 4.07 -3.26
CA TRP A 178 -3.39 3.79 -2.17
C TRP A 178 -4.72 3.21 -2.69
N ARG A 179 -5.19 3.67 -3.85
CA ARG A 179 -6.34 3.07 -4.54
C ARG A 179 -6.09 1.59 -4.87
N LEU A 180 -4.88 1.25 -5.30
CA LEU A 180 -4.49 -0.14 -5.57
C LEU A 180 -4.49 -0.98 -4.29
N VAL A 181 -4.00 -0.43 -3.17
CA VAL A 181 -4.06 -1.07 -1.83
C VAL A 181 -5.51 -1.42 -1.48
N LEU A 182 -6.43 -0.46 -1.63
CA LEU A 182 -7.86 -0.68 -1.34
C LEU A 182 -8.51 -1.68 -2.30
N LEU A 183 -8.15 -1.66 -3.58
CA LEU A 183 -8.63 -2.66 -4.55
C LEU A 183 -8.17 -4.07 -4.20
N LEU A 184 -6.91 -4.24 -3.80
CA LEU A 184 -6.38 -5.54 -3.36
C LEU A 184 -7.10 -6.01 -2.09
N ALA A 185 -7.36 -5.12 -1.14
CA ALA A 185 -8.13 -5.46 0.05
C ALA A 185 -9.58 -5.84 -0.28
N LEU A 186 -10.28 -5.11 -1.16
CA LEU A 186 -11.61 -5.48 -1.63
C LEU A 186 -11.61 -6.84 -2.34
N ALA A 187 -10.63 -7.07 -3.20
CA ALA A 187 -10.45 -8.35 -3.88
C ALA A 187 -10.18 -9.48 -2.87
N GLY A 188 -9.45 -9.21 -1.77
CA GLY A 188 -9.18 -10.14 -0.68
C GLY A 188 -10.41 -10.45 0.20
N CYS A 189 -11.38 -9.53 0.27
CA CYS A 189 -12.63 -9.76 1.01
C CYS A 189 -13.45 -10.91 0.43
N VAL A 190 -13.53 -11.03 -0.90
CA VAL A 190 -14.30 -12.09 -1.59
C VAL A 190 -13.83 -13.50 -1.20
N PRO A 191 -12.56 -13.90 -1.39
CA PRO A 191 -12.08 -15.19 -0.91
C PRO A 191 -12.03 -15.27 0.63
N GLY A 192 -11.92 -14.12 1.32
CA GLY A 192 -12.02 -14.04 2.77
C GLY A 192 -13.40 -14.40 3.34
N LEU A 193 -14.47 -14.31 2.54
CA LEU A 193 -15.81 -14.80 2.89
C LEU A 193 -15.92 -16.32 2.79
N ILE A 194 -15.17 -16.94 1.88
CA ILE A 194 -15.30 -18.38 1.58
C ILE A 194 -14.40 -19.14 2.57
N ARG A 195 -14.99 -19.56 3.69
CA ARG A 195 -14.27 -20.25 4.78
C ARG A 195 -14.90 -21.60 5.09
N GLN A 196 -14.77 -22.53 4.15
CA GLN A 196 -15.20 -23.92 4.34
C GLN A 196 -14.01 -24.78 4.80
N PRO A 197 -14.21 -25.71 5.76
CA PRO A 197 -13.18 -26.70 6.10
C PRO A 197 -12.76 -27.49 4.84
N GLY A 198 -11.47 -27.79 4.72
CA GLY A 198 -10.89 -28.44 3.54
C GLY A 198 -10.62 -27.51 2.33
N GLN A 199 -11.15 -26.28 2.31
CA GLN A 199 -10.93 -25.33 1.21
C GLN A 199 -9.88 -24.26 1.54
N ILE A 200 -8.67 -24.70 1.88
CA ILE A 200 -7.54 -23.84 2.28
C ILE A 200 -7.19 -22.80 1.21
N PHE A 201 -7.44 -23.11 -0.06
CA PHE A 201 -7.14 -22.23 -1.19
C PHE A 201 -7.73 -20.81 -1.05
N TRP A 202 -8.99 -20.68 -0.63
CA TRP A 202 -9.64 -19.38 -0.51
C TRP A 202 -9.01 -18.54 0.60
N SER A 203 -8.73 -19.16 1.74
CA SER A 203 -8.07 -18.50 2.87
C SER A 203 -6.66 -18.04 2.49
N LEU A 204 -5.92 -18.87 1.75
CA LEU A 204 -4.57 -18.54 1.29
C LEU A 204 -4.59 -17.42 0.24
N SER A 205 -5.54 -17.45 -0.69
CA SER A 205 -5.74 -16.38 -1.68
C SER A 205 -6.07 -15.04 -1.02
N ALA A 206 -6.95 -15.05 0.00
CA ALA A 206 -7.25 -13.87 0.79
C ALA A 206 -6.00 -13.33 1.50
N ALA A 207 -5.23 -14.21 2.16
CA ALA A 207 -4.02 -13.84 2.87
C ALA A 207 -2.96 -13.23 1.95
N ILE A 208 -2.76 -13.77 0.74
CA ILE A 208 -1.86 -13.18 -0.26
C ILE A 208 -2.32 -11.78 -0.66
N LEU A 209 -3.61 -11.58 -0.94
CA LEU A 209 -4.14 -10.29 -1.35
C LEU A 209 -4.02 -9.24 -0.25
N PHE A 210 -4.33 -9.59 1.00
CA PHE A 210 -4.13 -8.70 2.14
C PHE A 210 -2.65 -8.44 2.43
N LEU A 211 -1.78 -9.42 2.24
CA LEU A 211 -0.34 -9.22 2.38
C LEU A 211 0.19 -8.25 1.31
N ALA A 212 -0.25 -8.40 0.05
CA ALA A 212 0.10 -7.49 -1.03
C ALA A 212 -0.40 -6.06 -0.74
N ALA A 213 -1.63 -5.92 -0.23
CA ALA A 213 -2.17 -4.65 0.23
C ALA A 213 -1.33 -4.07 1.39
N GLY A 214 -0.95 -4.91 2.36
CA GLY A 214 -0.09 -4.56 3.49
C GLY A 214 1.29 -4.05 3.07
N LEU A 215 1.95 -4.75 2.15
CA LEU A 215 3.25 -4.39 1.57
C LEU A 215 3.18 -3.06 0.81
N LEU A 216 2.19 -2.90 -0.06
CA LEU A 216 2.02 -1.68 -0.85
C LEU A 216 1.67 -0.50 0.05
N GLY A 217 0.72 -0.66 0.98
CA GLY A 217 0.34 0.42 1.90
C GLY A 217 1.48 0.85 2.81
N SER A 218 2.27 -0.11 3.32
CA SER A 218 3.47 0.21 4.11
C SER A 218 4.51 0.97 3.28
N ASN A 219 4.73 0.56 2.03
CA ASN A 219 5.63 1.29 1.13
C ASN A 219 5.14 2.70 0.80
N VAL A 220 3.83 2.89 0.58
CA VAL A 220 3.24 4.21 0.32
C VAL A 220 3.45 5.15 1.50
N LEU A 221 3.26 4.67 2.73
CA LEU A 221 3.47 5.46 3.95
C LEU A 221 4.97 5.68 4.23
N GLY A 222 5.81 4.68 3.95
CA GLY A 222 7.23 4.68 4.25
C GLY A 222 8.11 5.45 3.25
N ASN A 223 7.70 5.58 1.99
CA ASN A 223 8.50 6.19 0.93
C ASN A 223 7.83 7.43 0.35
N SER A 224 8.54 8.56 0.33
CA SER A 224 8.07 9.82 -0.30
C SER A 224 8.19 9.80 -1.83
N GLY A 225 9.15 9.03 -2.37
CA GLY A 225 9.38 8.89 -3.82
C GLY A 225 8.83 7.57 -4.36
N LEU A 226 7.52 7.51 -4.62
CA LEU A 226 6.92 6.34 -5.28
C LEU A 226 7.17 6.41 -6.79
N PRO A 227 7.57 5.30 -7.43
CA PRO A 227 7.73 5.26 -8.88
C PRO A 227 6.40 5.53 -9.57
N GLU A 228 6.39 5.98 -10.82
CA GLU A 228 5.14 6.20 -11.54
C GLU A 228 4.29 4.93 -11.61
N ILE A 229 3.03 5.02 -11.18
CA ILE A 229 2.16 3.83 -11.14
C ILE A 229 1.93 3.23 -12.53
N ARG A 230 2.07 4.01 -13.61
CA ARG A 230 1.97 3.51 -14.99
C ARG A 230 3.02 2.43 -15.27
N LEU A 231 4.24 2.61 -14.77
CA LEU A 231 5.31 1.61 -14.89
C LEU A 231 5.00 0.36 -14.08
N VAL A 232 4.45 0.54 -12.87
CA VAL A 232 4.03 -0.57 -12.01
C VAL A 232 2.87 -1.35 -12.63
N TYR A 233 1.83 -0.68 -13.13
CA TYR A 233 0.72 -1.31 -13.85
C TYR A 233 1.20 -2.03 -15.11
N ARG A 234 2.06 -1.43 -15.92
CA ARG A 234 2.65 -2.12 -17.10
C ARG A 234 3.40 -3.37 -16.69
N ARG A 235 4.16 -3.33 -15.60
CA ARG A 235 4.88 -4.49 -15.08
C ARG A 235 3.93 -5.56 -14.56
N ILE A 236 2.94 -5.20 -13.74
CA ILE A 236 1.92 -6.12 -13.21
C ILE A 236 1.11 -6.72 -14.36
N ALA A 237 0.65 -5.92 -15.32
CA ALA A 237 -0.10 -6.38 -16.48
C ALA A 237 0.74 -7.35 -17.31
N ARG A 238 2.02 -7.05 -17.57
CA ARG A 238 2.93 -7.97 -18.27
C ARG A 238 3.18 -9.25 -17.48
N LEU A 239 3.24 -9.16 -16.16
CA LEU A 239 3.43 -10.31 -15.28
C LEU A 239 2.17 -11.18 -15.23
N LEU A 240 0.98 -10.58 -15.12
CA LEU A 240 -0.30 -11.29 -15.24
C LEU A 240 -0.45 -11.91 -16.63
N LEU A 241 -0.13 -11.18 -17.70
CA LEU A 241 -0.23 -11.69 -19.07
C LEU A 241 0.72 -12.86 -19.33
N THR A 242 1.86 -12.93 -18.63
CA THR A 242 2.81 -14.05 -18.78
C THR A 242 2.53 -15.20 -17.82
N VAL A 243 2.14 -14.91 -16.58
CA VAL A 243 1.94 -15.91 -15.52
C VAL A 243 0.55 -16.55 -15.58
N LEU A 244 -0.50 -15.79 -15.90
CA LEU A 244 -1.88 -16.30 -15.91
C LEU A 244 -2.09 -17.41 -16.95
N PRO A 245 -1.57 -17.32 -18.20
CA PRO A 245 -1.68 -18.41 -19.16
C PRO A 245 -0.90 -19.64 -18.73
N VAL A 246 0.30 -19.46 -18.17
CA VAL A 246 1.10 -20.58 -17.65
C VAL A 246 0.37 -21.26 -16.50
N LEU A 247 -0.20 -20.51 -15.56
CA LEU A 247 -1.02 -21.05 -14.48
C LEU A 247 -2.26 -21.77 -15.02
N ALA A 248 -2.99 -21.17 -15.96
CA ALA A 248 -4.17 -21.79 -16.55
C ALA A 248 -3.82 -23.10 -17.28
N LEU A 249 -2.73 -23.12 -18.06
CA LEU A 249 -2.26 -24.33 -18.75
C LEU A 249 -1.73 -25.39 -17.79
N THR A 250 -1.00 -25.00 -16.74
CA THR A 250 -0.50 -25.94 -15.72
C THR A 250 -1.67 -26.53 -14.93
N PHE A 251 -2.64 -25.70 -14.57
CA PHE A 251 -3.86 -26.15 -13.90
C PHE A 251 -4.67 -27.09 -14.81
N LEU A 252 -4.84 -26.74 -16.09
CA LEU A 252 -5.51 -27.58 -17.07
C LEU A 252 -4.78 -28.91 -17.26
N ALA A 253 -3.45 -28.91 -17.35
CA ALA A 253 -2.63 -30.12 -17.48
C ALA A 253 -2.77 -31.03 -16.26
N ILE A 254 -2.68 -30.47 -15.05
CA ILE A 254 -2.89 -31.23 -13.80
C ILE A 254 -4.33 -31.78 -13.76
N TRP A 255 -5.32 -30.97 -14.13
CA TRP A 255 -6.71 -31.40 -14.17
C TRP A 255 -6.93 -32.56 -15.16
N ILE A 256 -6.33 -32.50 -16.35
CA ILE A 256 -6.37 -33.58 -17.34
C ILE A 256 -5.72 -34.84 -16.76
N VAL A 257 -4.48 -34.76 -16.25
CA VAL A 257 -3.74 -35.91 -15.70
C VAL A 257 -4.51 -36.57 -14.55
N VAL A 258 -5.04 -35.78 -13.60
CA VAL A 258 -5.83 -36.31 -12.48
C VAL A 258 -7.09 -37.01 -12.98
N ARG A 259 -7.73 -36.49 -14.04
CA ARG A 259 -8.94 -37.08 -14.60
C ARG A 259 -8.67 -38.32 -15.44
N THR A 260 -7.54 -38.38 -16.17
CA THR A 260 -7.24 -39.47 -17.12
C THR A 260 -6.49 -40.64 -16.48
N GLU A 261 -5.49 -40.37 -15.64
CA GLU A 261 -4.60 -41.41 -15.09
C GLU A 261 -5.13 -42.01 -13.78
N LEU A 262 -5.76 -41.20 -12.94
CA LEU A 262 -6.16 -41.65 -11.61
C LEU A 262 -7.60 -42.16 -11.55
N GLY A 263 -8.45 -41.84 -12.54
CA GLY A 263 -9.89 -42.19 -12.53
C GLY A 263 -10.65 -41.62 -11.32
N VAL A 264 -10.01 -40.76 -10.53
CA VAL A 264 -10.55 -40.18 -9.30
C VAL A 264 -11.46 -39.01 -9.68
N GLN A 265 -12.74 -39.08 -9.30
CA GLN A 265 -13.59 -37.89 -9.31
C GLN A 265 -12.95 -36.83 -8.41
N LEU A 266 -12.72 -35.63 -8.94
CA LEU A 266 -12.16 -34.49 -8.20
C LEU A 266 -13.09 -34.14 -7.02
N THR A 267 -12.82 -34.73 -5.87
CA THR A 267 -13.39 -34.29 -4.60
C THR A 267 -12.74 -32.97 -4.19
N ALA A 268 -13.40 -32.20 -3.30
CA ALA A 268 -12.90 -30.90 -2.83
C ALA A 268 -11.46 -30.93 -2.29
N ASN A 269 -11.00 -32.09 -1.78
CA ASN A 269 -9.62 -32.29 -1.30
C ASN A 269 -8.57 -32.33 -2.42
N ASN A 270 -8.90 -32.87 -3.60
CA ASN A 270 -7.95 -32.98 -4.72
C ASN A 270 -7.84 -31.67 -5.53
N PHE A 271 -8.89 -30.86 -5.52
CA PHE A 271 -8.85 -29.49 -6.05
C PHE A 271 -7.83 -28.63 -5.26
N GLY A 272 -7.80 -28.78 -3.93
CA GLY A 272 -6.81 -28.11 -3.08
C GLY A 272 -5.37 -28.43 -3.48
N LEU A 273 -5.05 -29.69 -3.79
CA LEU A 273 -3.72 -30.11 -4.25
C LEU A 273 -3.38 -29.55 -5.63
N ALA A 274 -4.31 -29.60 -6.59
CA ALA A 274 -4.10 -29.06 -7.93
C ALA A 274 -3.87 -27.54 -7.92
N VAL A 275 -4.63 -26.83 -7.08
CA VAL A 275 -4.46 -25.38 -6.93
C VAL A 275 -3.20 -25.04 -6.13
N THR A 276 -2.83 -25.84 -5.13
CA THR A 276 -1.55 -25.67 -4.40
C THR A 276 -0.36 -25.91 -5.33
N ALA A 277 -0.43 -26.91 -6.21
CA ALA A 277 0.58 -27.15 -7.23
C ALA A 277 0.65 -25.98 -8.23
N ALA A 278 -0.49 -25.46 -8.71
CA ALA A 278 -0.51 -24.29 -9.59
C ALA A 278 0.03 -23.01 -8.90
N LEU A 279 -0.31 -22.80 -7.62
CA LEU A 279 0.24 -21.72 -6.80
C LEU A 279 1.75 -21.89 -6.57
N MET A 280 2.24 -23.12 -6.40
CA MET A 280 3.67 -23.42 -6.31
C MET A 280 4.38 -23.15 -7.63
N SER A 281 3.78 -23.51 -8.78
CA SER A 281 4.32 -23.15 -10.10
C SER A 281 4.42 -21.64 -10.27
N VAL A 282 3.42 -20.89 -9.80
CA VAL A 282 3.47 -19.42 -9.78
C VAL A 282 4.49 -18.90 -8.79
N ALA A 283 4.59 -19.46 -7.60
CA ALA A 283 5.62 -19.08 -6.63
C ALA A 283 7.02 -19.32 -7.19
N VAL A 284 7.25 -20.40 -7.93
CA VAL A 284 8.52 -20.72 -8.60
C VAL A 284 8.80 -19.79 -9.78
N VAL A 285 7.81 -19.47 -10.61
CA VAL A 285 7.96 -18.50 -11.71
C VAL A 285 8.18 -17.09 -11.16
N PHE A 286 7.47 -16.73 -10.09
CA PHE A 286 7.61 -15.45 -9.43
C PHE A 286 8.94 -15.35 -8.69
N SER A 287 9.39 -16.43 -8.02
CA SER A 287 10.69 -16.49 -7.35
C SER A 287 11.82 -16.50 -8.36
N SER A 288 11.67 -17.15 -9.53
CA SER A 288 12.68 -17.12 -10.59
C SER A 288 12.74 -15.74 -11.28
N GLN A 289 11.61 -15.06 -11.45
CA GLN A 289 11.58 -13.66 -11.92
C GLN A 289 12.13 -12.69 -10.87
N LEU A 290 11.82 -12.90 -9.59
CA LEU A 290 12.42 -12.14 -8.48
C LEU A 290 13.91 -12.42 -8.39
N PHE A 291 14.35 -13.66 -8.52
CA PHE A 291 15.77 -14.04 -8.50
C PHE A 291 16.51 -13.50 -9.72
N ALA A 292 15.90 -13.51 -10.90
CA ALA A 292 16.43 -12.85 -12.10
C ALA A 292 16.46 -11.33 -11.93
N SER A 293 15.45 -10.74 -11.28
CA SER A 293 15.42 -9.32 -10.95
C SER A 293 16.47 -8.97 -9.90
N LEU A 294 16.68 -9.83 -8.90
CA LEU A 294 17.64 -9.67 -7.82
C LEU A 294 19.07 -9.91 -8.33
N LEU A 295 19.28 -10.86 -9.24
CA LEU A 295 20.53 -11.06 -9.99
C LEU A 295 20.79 -9.88 -10.91
N SER A 296 19.80 -9.37 -11.63
CA SER A 296 19.98 -8.18 -12.46
C SER A 296 20.19 -6.92 -11.64
N TRP A 297 19.63 -6.86 -10.42
CA TRP A 297 19.86 -5.78 -9.46
C TRP A 297 21.24 -5.90 -8.83
N LEU A 298 21.68 -7.10 -8.41
CA LEU A 298 23.03 -7.38 -7.93
C LEU A 298 24.08 -7.20 -9.04
N ALA A 299 23.76 -7.55 -10.27
CA ALA A 299 24.58 -7.28 -11.44
C ALA A 299 24.62 -5.78 -11.77
N ARG A 300 23.53 -5.03 -11.54
CA ARG A 300 23.50 -3.56 -11.58
C ARG A 300 24.20 -2.92 -10.38
N ARG A 301 24.25 -3.59 -9.23
CA ARG A 301 24.95 -3.12 -8.02
C ARG A 301 26.45 -3.39 -8.10
N ARG A 302 26.86 -4.50 -8.73
CA ARG A 302 28.24 -4.79 -9.14
C ARG A 302 28.65 -3.98 -10.37
N ARG A 303 27.70 -3.55 -11.20
CA ARG A 303 27.87 -2.51 -12.22
C ARG A 303 27.43 -1.15 -11.68
N GLN A 304 27.91 -0.76 -10.50
CA GLN A 304 28.01 0.67 -10.24
C GLN A 304 28.96 1.30 -11.28
N PRO A 305 28.73 2.57 -11.66
CA PRO A 305 29.25 3.16 -12.87
C PRO A 305 30.72 3.56 -12.69
N GLU A 306 31.64 2.64 -12.94
CA GLU A 306 33.02 3.00 -13.33
C GLU A 306 33.09 3.54 -14.77
N ARG A 307 31.94 3.75 -15.44
CA ARG A 307 31.89 4.45 -16.72
C ARG A 307 31.24 5.82 -16.55
N GLN A 308 32.13 6.81 -16.54
CA GLN A 308 31.92 8.23 -16.81
C GLN A 308 31.40 9.10 -15.66
N LEU A 309 31.95 8.94 -14.45
CA LEU A 309 32.63 10.12 -13.95
C LEU A 309 33.90 10.20 -14.80
N ALA A 310 34.00 11.16 -15.72
CA ALA A 310 35.33 11.63 -16.09
C ALA A 310 36.09 11.81 -14.77
N PRO A 311 37.37 11.44 -14.67
CA PRO A 311 38.12 11.75 -13.47
C PRO A 311 37.87 13.24 -13.21
N LEU A 312 37.10 13.53 -12.16
CA LEU A 312 37.14 14.84 -11.53
C LEU A 312 38.59 14.91 -11.14
N GLU A 313 39.40 15.62 -11.93
CA GLU A 313 40.76 15.93 -11.53
C GLU A 313 40.57 16.76 -10.27
N TRP A 314 40.71 16.10 -9.12
CA TRP A 314 40.59 16.66 -7.79
C TRP A 314 41.69 17.72 -7.67
N HIS A 315 41.42 18.92 -8.15
CA HIS A 315 42.26 20.08 -7.97
C HIS A 315 41.98 20.62 -6.56
N ASP A 316 43.04 21.00 -5.85
CA ASP A 316 43.01 21.55 -4.49
C ASP A 316 42.16 22.83 -4.34
N ASP A 317 41.62 23.38 -5.44
CA ASP A 317 40.74 24.55 -5.50
C ASP A 317 39.25 24.26 -5.18
N MET A 318 38.89 23.02 -4.80
CA MET A 318 37.49 22.61 -4.50
C MET A 318 36.86 23.20 -3.22
N LEU A 319 37.45 24.24 -2.64
CA LEU A 319 36.76 25.08 -1.64
C LEU A 319 35.66 25.95 -2.26
N ASP A 320 35.64 26.12 -3.59
CA ASP A 320 34.56 26.81 -4.30
C ASP A 320 33.35 25.88 -4.52
N LEU A 321 32.22 26.23 -3.89
CA LEU A 321 30.95 25.48 -3.92
C LEU A 321 30.32 25.42 -5.32
N GLN A 322 30.66 26.36 -6.20
CA GLN A 322 30.05 26.50 -7.53
C GLN A 322 30.43 25.36 -8.50
N PRO A 323 31.71 25.03 -8.75
CA PRO A 323 32.09 23.88 -9.59
C PRO A 323 31.56 22.54 -9.05
N LEU A 324 31.54 22.36 -7.72
CA LEU A 324 30.93 21.18 -7.09
C LEU A 324 29.42 21.11 -7.37
N GLY A 325 28.73 22.24 -7.25
CA GLY A 325 27.32 22.36 -7.61
C GLY A 325 27.03 22.00 -9.07
N GLN A 326 27.87 22.43 -10.01
CA GLN A 326 27.70 22.13 -11.44
C GLN A 326 27.91 20.65 -11.75
N ALA A 327 28.91 20.01 -11.14
CA ALA A 327 29.15 18.57 -11.29
C ALA A 327 27.98 17.75 -10.73
N MET A 328 27.44 18.15 -9.58
CA MET A 328 26.27 17.53 -8.97
C MET A 328 25.03 17.69 -9.86
N LEU A 329 24.80 18.89 -10.41
CA LEU A 329 23.71 19.15 -11.35
C LEU A 329 23.79 18.28 -12.59
N THR A 330 24.98 18.13 -13.17
CA THR A 330 25.19 17.30 -14.37
C THR A 330 24.83 15.84 -14.08
N THR A 331 25.22 15.36 -12.90
CA THR A 331 24.87 14.00 -12.43
C THR A 331 23.36 13.84 -12.24
N VAL A 332 22.70 14.82 -11.60
CA VAL A 332 21.24 14.81 -11.40
C VAL A 332 20.52 14.85 -12.74
N GLN A 333 20.96 15.70 -13.66
CA GLN A 333 20.41 15.86 -15.00
C GLN A 333 20.47 14.54 -15.79
N GLN A 334 21.62 13.88 -15.79
CA GLN A 334 21.82 12.58 -16.43
C GLN A 334 21.02 11.46 -15.76
N THR A 335 20.90 11.50 -14.43
CA THR A 335 20.20 10.47 -13.66
C THR A 335 18.68 10.57 -13.81
N LEU A 336 18.15 11.79 -13.88
CA LEU A 336 16.73 12.05 -13.97
C LEU A 336 16.24 12.26 -15.41
N ASP A 337 17.14 12.34 -16.39
CA ASP A 337 16.84 12.61 -17.81
C ASP A 337 16.00 13.89 -17.98
N THR A 338 16.44 14.98 -17.35
CA THR A 338 15.73 16.25 -17.30
C THR A 338 16.48 17.35 -18.06
N GLU A 339 15.78 18.23 -18.74
CA GLU A 339 16.42 19.33 -19.50
C GLU A 339 16.96 20.44 -18.58
N ASP A 340 16.27 20.72 -17.48
CA ASP A 340 16.46 21.91 -16.65
C ASP A 340 16.57 21.57 -15.16
N VAL A 341 17.73 21.85 -14.55
CA VAL A 341 17.96 21.60 -13.11
C VAL A 341 18.61 22.82 -12.46
N TRP A 342 18.12 23.18 -11.28
CA TRP A 342 18.61 24.29 -10.47
C TRP A 342 19.06 23.80 -9.10
N LEU A 343 20.20 24.31 -8.66
CA LEU A 343 20.71 24.11 -7.31
C LEU A 343 20.79 25.48 -6.64
N ALA A 344 20.18 25.60 -5.47
CA ALA A 344 20.22 26.81 -4.66
C ALA A 344 20.68 26.48 -3.24
N LEU A 345 21.50 27.37 -2.68
CA LEU A 345 21.81 27.39 -1.26
C LEU A 345 20.68 28.07 -0.51
N THR A 346 20.24 27.44 0.58
CA THR A 346 19.24 28.00 1.48
C THR A 346 19.93 28.57 2.71
N ASP A 347 19.84 29.89 2.89
CA ASP A 347 20.37 30.59 4.06
C ASP A 347 19.24 31.24 4.87
N ASP A 348 19.40 31.32 6.19
CA ASP A 348 18.50 32.11 7.03
C ASP A 348 18.83 33.61 6.89
N GLY A 349 17.90 34.34 6.29
CA GLY A 349 17.97 35.77 6.10
C GLY A 349 17.47 36.58 7.30
N PRO A 350 17.61 37.92 7.24
CA PRO A 350 17.10 38.81 8.28
C PRO A 350 15.59 38.64 8.47
N ALA A 351 15.14 38.79 9.72
CA ALA A 351 13.76 38.57 10.14
C ALA A 351 13.23 37.12 9.91
N GLY A 352 14.11 36.12 9.85
CA GLY A 352 13.74 34.70 9.75
C GLY A 352 13.31 34.25 8.36
N ARG A 353 13.51 35.10 7.34
CA ARG A 353 13.22 34.77 5.93
C ARG A 353 14.14 33.65 5.44
N LEU A 354 13.66 32.81 4.54
CA LEU A 354 14.49 31.80 3.88
C LEU A 354 15.01 32.37 2.56
N LEU A 355 16.32 32.57 2.44
CA LEU A 355 16.97 33.06 1.24
C LEU A 355 17.40 31.88 0.37
N LEU A 356 17.02 31.92 -0.90
CA LEU A 356 17.41 30.96 -1.93
C LEU A 356 18.41 31.64 -2.85
N ARG A 357 19.69 31.31 -2.67
CA ARG A 357 20.80 31.81 -3.47
C ARG A 357 21.15 30.79 -4.54
N PRO A 358 20.96 31.10 -5.83
CA PRO A 358 21.30 30.17 -6.90
C PRO A 358 22.79 29.84 -6.86
N LEU A 359 23.12 28.56 -6.74
CA LEU A 359 24.49 28.06 -6.73
C LEU A 359 24.93 27.62 -8.12
N ALA A 360 24.07 26.86 -8.80
CA ALA A 360 24.34 26.30 -10.11
C ALA A 360 23.04 26.12 -10.90
N HIS A 361 23.12 26.17 -12.22
CA HIS A 361 21.98 25.95 -13.12
C HIS A 361 22.45 25.47 -14.49
N THR A 362 21.58 24.72 -15.19
CA THR A 362 21.83 24.27 -16.57
C THR A 362 21.16 25.15 -17.64
N ALA A 363 20.16 25.95 -17.24
CA ALA A 363 19.40 26.82 -18.15
C ALA A 363 20.17 28.10 -18.50
N ALA A 364 19.88 28.71 -19.66
CA ALA A 364 20.50 29.99 -20.06
C ALA A 364 20.01 31.22 -19.27
N ALA A 365 18.88 31.09 -18.56
CA ALA A 365 18.31 32.20 -17.79
C ALA A 365 18.99 32.31 -16.42
N GLN A 366 19.54 33.49 -16.15
CA GLN A 366 20.17 33.82 -14.87
C GLN A 366 19.10 33.86 -13.77
N LEU A 367 19.32 33.08 -12.71
CA LEU A 367 18.44 33.04 -11.55
C LEU A 367 18.72 34.21 -10.61
N GLU A 368 17.66 34.84 -10.14
CA GLU A 368 17.75 35.85 -9.09
C GLU A 368 17.64 35.21 -7.69
N THR A 369 18.32 35.81 -6.71
CA THR A 369 18.14 35.42 -5.31
C THR A 369 16.70 35.69 -4.90
N SER A 370 16.04 34.67 -4.36
CA SER A 370 14.66 34.77 -3.88
C SER A 370 14.60 34.67 -2.37
N ALA A 371 13.58 35.29 -1.77
CA ALA A 371 13.39 35.33 -0.34
C ALA A 371 11.96 34.94 0.00
N LEU A 372 11.80 33.86 0.75
CA LEU A 372 10.50 33.44 1.29
C LEU A 372 10.28 34.06 2.66
N ALA A 373 9.04 34.42 2.95
CA ALA A 373 8.68 34.99 4.24
C ALA A 373 8.90 33.99 5.39
N ALA A 374 9.16 34.47 6.60
CA ALA A 374 9.45 33.60 7.75
C ALA A 374 8.26 32.71 8.14
N ASP A 375 7.04 33.22 7.95
CA ASP A 375 5.75 32.56 8.17
C ASP A 375 5.28 31.73 6.97
N SER A 376 6.01 31.76 5.85
CA SER A 376 5.68 30.99 4.66
C SER A 376 5.52 29.50 5.00
N PRO A 377 4.41 28.87 4.61
CA PRO A 377 4.26 27.43 4.75
C PRO A 377 5.30 26.66 3.90
N LEU A 378 5.76 27.22 2.78
CA LEU A 378 6.82 26.63 1.96
C LEU A 378 8.18 26.68 2.66
N ALA A 379 8.54 27.83 3.25
CA ALA A 379 9.77 27.96 4.00
C ALA A 379 9.80 27.02 5.23
N ARG A 380 8.67 26.95 5.96
CA ARG A 380 8.51 26.00 7.08
C ARG A 380 8.65 24.56 6.61
N GLN A 381 7.99 24.19 5.52
CA GLN A 381 8.05 22.82 5.03
C GLN A 381 9.46 22.41 4.61
N TRP A 382 10.22 23.27 3.94
CA TRP A 382 11.61 22.95 3.57
C TRP A 382 12.58 22.92 4.76
N ARG A 383 12.30 23.67 5.83
CA ARG A 383 13.08 23.58 7.08
C ARG A 383 12.77 22.30 7.88
N ASP A 384 11.48 21.96 7.99
CA ASP A 384 11.00 20.92 8.90
C ASP A 384 10.88 19.53 8.24
N GLN A 385 10.71 19.47 6.92
CA GLN A 385 10.42 18.23 6.18
C GLN A 385 11.32 18.07 4.95
N ALA A 386 12.14 17.02 4.95
CA ALA A 386 13.04 16.66 3.83
C ALA A 386 12.31 16.04 2.61
N GLY A 387 11.04 16.36 2.39
CA GLY A 387 10.21 15.76 1.34
C GLY A 387 10.29 16.52 0.01
N PRO A 388 10.33 15.83 -1.14
CA PRO A 388 10.18 16.49 -2.43
C PRO A 388 8.78 17.06 -2.59
N LEU A 389 8.67 18.25 -3.17
CA LEU A 389 7.42 18.94 -3.48
C LEU A 389 7.28 19.13 -4.99
N VAL A 390 6.10 18.90 -5.54
CA VAL A 390 5.78 19.26 -6.92
C VAL A 390 5.14 20.64 -6.92
N GLN A 391 5.38 21.42 -7.98
CA GLN A 391 4.78 22.74 -8.14
C GLN A 391 3.25 22.72 -8.01
N GLY A 392 2.58 21.69 -8.53
CA GLY A 392 1.14 21.50 -8.35
C GLY A 392 0.73 21.32 -6.88
N ASP A 393 1.54 20.63 -6.07
CA ASP A 393 1.23 20.45 -4.65
C ASP A 393 1.26 21.80 -3.90
N ILE A 394 2.19 22.69 -4.24
CA ILE A 394 2.29 24.05 -3.68
C ILE A 394 1.03 24.87 -3.99
N PHE A 395 0.42 24.70 -5.17
CA PHE A 395 -0.76 25.47 -5.55
C PHE A 395 -2.10 24.86 -5.14
N HIS A 396 -2.14 23.58 -4.76
CA HIS A 396 -3.40 22.87 -4.55
C HIS A 396 -3.58 22.28 -3.14
N LEU A 397 -2.52 22.00 -2.40
CA LEU A 397 -2.66 21.49 -1.04
C LEU A 397 -3.16 22.58 -0.09
N LEU A 398 -3.92 22.14 0.93
CA LEU A 398 -4.51 23.02 1.94
C LEU A 398 -3.42 23.77 2.72
N ASP A 399 -2.29 23.12 2.99
CA ASP A 399 -1.20 23.63 3.81
C ASP A 399 -0.52 24.87 3.19
N PHE A 400 -0.61 25.05 1.87
CA PHE A 400 -0.02 26.18 1.16
C PHE A 400 -1.03 27.28 0.79
N ARG A 401 -2.31 27.15 1.17
CA ARG A 401 -3.33 28.18 0.86
C ARG A 401 -3.04 29.54 1.49
N GLU A 402 -2.28 29.54 2.59
CA GLU A 402 -1.88 30.75 3.31
C GLU A 402 -0.69 31.46 2.65
N MET A 403 -0.07 30.90 1.60
CA MET A 403 0.98 31.58 0.84
C MET A 403 0.45 32.88 0.23
N SER A 404 1.22 33.95 0.39
CA SER A 404 0.90 35.24 -0.20
C SER A 404 0.88 35.17 -1.73
N GLY A 405 0.05 35.99 -2.38
CA GLY A 405 -0.01 36.02 -3.86
C GLY A 405 1.32 36.36 -4.52
N ALA A 406 2.13 37.20 -3.88
CA ALA A 406 3.49 37.54 -4.35
C ALA A 406 4.40 36.30 -4.35
N GLU A 407 4.36 35.54 -3.26
CA GLU A 407 5.16 34.32 -3.12
C GLU A 407 4.69 33.23 -4.09
N GLN A 408 3.38 33.06 -4.28
CA GLN A 408 2.84 32.16 -5.30
C GLN A 408 3.32 32.53 -6.70
N ASN A 409 3.33 33.82 -7.05
CA ASN A 409 3.82 34.29 -8.35
C ASN A 409 5.32 34.07 -8.50
N GLN A 410 6.10 34.22 -7.42
CA GLN A 410 7.53 33.91 -7.41
C GLN A 410 7.79 32.41 -7.62
N VAL A 411 7.05 31.53 -6.96
CA VAL A 411 7.17 30.08 -7.19
C VAL A 411 6.73 29.69 -8.61
N LYS A 412 5.74 30.38 -9.18
CA LYS A 412 5.36 30.18 -10.60
C LYS A 412 6.45 30.61 -11.55
N SER A 413 7.10 31.76 -11.31
CA SER A 413 8.13 32.29 -12.21
C SER A 413 9.34 31.37 -12.31
N TRP A 414 9.63 30.61 -11.26
CA TRP A 414 10.65 29.56 -11.28
C TRP A 414 10.43 28.51 -12.37
N SER A 415 9.18 28.25 -12.80
CA SER A 415 8.91 27.30 -13.89
C SER A 415 9.56 25.93 -13.65
N ARG A 416 9.54 25.45 -12.39
CA ARG A 416 10.10 24.16 -11.98
C ARG A 416 8.98 23.22 -11.61
N SER A 417 9.10 21.98 -12.04
CA SER A 417 8.09 20.95 -11.77
C SER A 417 8.27 20.33 -10.39
N VAL A 418 9.51 20.16 -9.91
CA VAL A 418 9.84 19.48 -8.65
C VAL A 418 10.88 20.28 -7.88
N TYR A 419 10.71 20.33 -6.56
CA TYR A 419 11.59 20.96 -5.58
C TYR A 419 12.02 19.90 -4.56
N ILE A 420 13.33 19.74 -4.35
CA ILE A 420 13.87 18.71 -3.46
C ILE A 420 14.81 19.40 -2.47
N PRO A 421 14.48 19.42 -1.16
CA PRO A 421 15.42 19.89 -0.15
C PRO A 421 16.58 18.90 -0.01
N LEU A 422 17.80 19.42 -0.02
CA LEU A 422 19.05 18.67 0.18
C LEU A 422 19.63 19.14 1.53
N HIS A 423 19.70 18.25 2.51
CA HIS A 423 20.21 18.53 3.87
C HIS A 423 21.56 17.87 4.11
#